data_AF-A0A3N5VLH6-F1
#
_entry.id   AF-A0A3N5VLH6-F1
#
_cell.length_a   1.000
_cell.length_b   1.000
_cell.length_c   1.000
_cell.angle_alpha   90.00
_cell.angle_beta   90.00
_cell.angle_gamma   90.00
#
_symmetry.space_group_name_H-M   'P 1'
#
loop_
_entity.id
_entity.type
_entity.pdbx_description
1 polymer ?
#
loop_
_entity_poly.entity_id
_entity_poly.type
_entity_poly.pdbx_seq_one_letter_code
_entity_poly.pdbx_strand_id
1 'polypeptide(L)'
;LPLDAASIAEHVTHSWFKNNTDGLHPASGQTKAVDPASKTYAYSWLKAPRYESRPYEVGPLARMWINGDYRNGISVMDRHLARAREAMKIALAAREWLDELIPEGPVYQPPAVPDSAASMGMTEAPRGALGHWLGIFDGRISHYQVISPTTWNASPRDNRGILGPLEEALLGTPVQNVDQPIEVMRVIHSFDPCLDCAAHVVKPKHKSNVLRLGGL
;
A
#
# COMPACT_ATOMS: atom_id res chain seq x y z
N LEU A 1 15.53 -2.15 -13.82
CA LEU A 1 14.71 -3.15 -14.54
C LEU A 1 13.26 -2.69 -14.46
N PRO A 2 12.44 -2.94 -15.50
CA PRO A 2 11.01 -2.64 -15.45
C PRO A 2 10.34 -3.45 -14.33
N LEU A 3 9.25 -2.92 -13.78
CA LEU A 3 8.41 -3.61 -12.80
C LEU A 3 7.70 -4.80 -13.45
N ASP A 4 7.82 -5.99 -12.86
CA ASP A 4 6.97 -7.14 -13.20
C ASP A 4 5.86 -7.31 -12.16
N ALA A 5 4.64 -6.85 -12.47
CA ALA A 5 3.52 -6.92 -11.53
C ALA A 5 3.18 -8.35 -11.08
N ALA A 6 3.45 -9.38 -11.92
CA ALA A 6 3.20 -10.77 -11.55
C ALA A 6 4.08 -11.26 -10.38
N SER A 7 5.19 -10.57 -10.12
CA SER A 7 6.12 -10.87 -9.04
C SER A 7 5.71 -10.30 -7.67
N ILE A 8 4.52 -9.70 -7.56
CA ILE A 8 3.95 -9.17 -6.31
C ILE A 8 3.18 -10.27 -5.58
N ALA A 9 3.42 -10.45 -4.27
CA ALA A 9 2.65 -11.35 -3.42
C ALA A 9 2.42 -10.75 -2.03
N GLU A 10 1.33 -11.13 -1.36
CA GLU A 10 1.03 -10.74 0.01
C GLU A 10 1.14 -11.92 0.98
N HIS A 11 2.05 -11.84 1.95
CA HIS A 11 2.11 -12.79 3.05
C HIS A 11 1.20 -12.35 4.20
N VAL A 12 0.70 -13.33 4.95
CA VAL A 12 -0.21 -13.10 6.08
C VAL A 12 0.20 -13.85 7.33
N THR A 13 1.36 -14.52 7.35
CA THR A 13 1.83 -15.30 8.51
C THR A 13 1.77 -14.50 9.81
N HIS A 14 2.27 -13.26 9.85
CA HIS A 14 2.23 -12.40 11.04
C HIS A 14 1.07 -11.40 11.06
N SER A 15 0.08 -11.61 10.20
CA SER A 15 -1.11 -10.78 10.07
C SER A 15 -2.36 -11.55 10.51
N TRP A 16 -3.40 -10.87 10.99
CA TRP A 16 -4.65 -11.51 11.45
C TRP A 16 -5.57 -11.94 10.30
N PHE A 17 -5.04 -12.75 9.37
CA PHE A 17 -5.77 -13.45 8.31
C PHE A 17 -5.47 -14.96 8.31
N LYS A 18 -6.33 -15.75 7.67
CA LYS A 18 -6.15 -17.21 7.57
C LYS A 18 -4.85 -17.59 6.86
N ASN A 19 -4.09 -18.53 7.44
CA ASN A 19 -2.79 -18.97 6.92
C ASN A 19 -2.86 -19.56 5.50
N ASN A 20 -3.98 -20.15 5.09
CA ASN A 20 -4.16 -20.67 3.73
C ASN A 20 -4.35 -19.58 2.67
N THR A 21 -4.20 -18.31 3.04
CA THR A 21 -4.21 -17.15 2.14
C THR A 21 -2.84 -16.48 2.00
N ASP A 22 -1.77 -17.10 2.51
CA ASP A 22 -0.39 -16.60 2.46
C ASP A 22 0.22 -16.69 1.05
N GLY A 23 0.99 -15.67 0.67
CA GLY A 23 1.80 -15.67 -0.54
C GLY A 23 1.00 -15.54 -1.85
N LEU A 24 -0.24 -15.07 -1.78
CA LEU A 24 -1.08 -14.91 -2.96
C LEU A 24 -0.77 -13.60 -3.68
N HIS A 25 -0.72 -13.66 -5.02
CA HIS A 25 -0.75 -12.45 -5.85
C HIS A 25 -2.13 -11.76 -5.71
N PRO A 26 -2.20 -10.42 -5.70
CA PRO A 26 -3.46 -9.69 -5.46
C PRO A 26 -4.61 -10.03 -6.40
N ALA A 27 -4.34 -10.37 -7.67
CA ALA A 27 -5.36 -10.83 -8.62
C ALA A 27 -6.09 -12.11 -8.17
N SER A 28 -5.52 -12.87 -7.25
CA SER A 28 -6.13 -14.04 -6.61
C SER A 28 -6.11 -13.94 -5.08
N GLY A 29 -5.86 -12.75 -4.55
CA GLY A 29 -5.71 -12.49 -3.12
C GLY A 29 -6.99 -12.78 -2.34
N GLN A 30 -6.88 -13.01 -1.04
CA GLN A 30 -8.04 -13.23 -0.19
C GLN A 30 -7.91 -12.41 1.08
N THR A 31 -9.04 -11.87 1.56
CA THR A 31 -9.11 -11.10 2.81
C THR A 31 -10.00 -11.84 3.79
N LYS A 32 -9.47 -12.91 4.38
CA LYS A 32 -10.18 -13.76 5.35
C LYS A 32 -9.64 -13.51 6.76
N ALA A 33 -10.18 -12.50 7.43
CA ALA A 33 -9.79 -12.12 8.78
C ALA A 33 -10.00 -13.27 9.78
N VAL A 34 -9.18 -13.30 10.83
CA VAL A 34 -9.34 -14.19 11.98
C VAL A 34 -9.38 -13.38 13.27
N ASP A 35 -9.94 -13.96 14.33
CA ASP A 35 -9.85 -13.36 15.66
C ASP A 35 -8.37 -13.32 16.10
N PRO A 36 -7.81 -12.17 16.52
CA PRO A 36 -6.46 -12.08 17.08
C PRO A 36 -6.16 -13.11 18.17
N ALA A 37 -7.14 -13.48 18.99
CA ALA A 37 -6.98 -14.51 20.02
C ALA A 37 -6.71 -15.91 19.45
N SER A 38 -7.12 -16.18 18.22
CA SER A 38 -6.87 -17.46 17.53
C SER A 38 -5.51 -17.55 16.85
N LYS A 39 -4.79 -16.42 16.74
CA LYS A 39 -3.50 -16.30 16.04
C LYS A 39 -2.56 -15.38 16.82
N THR A 40 -2.21 -15.81 18.02
CA THR A 40 -1.52 -14.98 19.04
C THR A 40 -0.09 -14.56 18.66
N TYR A 41 0.54 -15.23 17.69
CA TYR A 41 1.86 -14.84 17.16
C TYR A 41 1.78 -13.77 16.06
N ALA A 42 0.61 -13.54 15.48
CA ALA A 42 0.39 -12.42 14.56
C ALA A 42 0.18 -11.12 15.36
N TYR A 43 0.63 -10.01 14.80
CA TYR A 43 0.68 -8.72 15.51
C TYR A 43 0.18 -7.54 14.68
N SER A 44 -0.38 -7.78 13.50
CA SER A 44 -0.80 -6.71 12.59
C SER A 44 -2.06 -7.04 11.79
N TRP A 45 -2.85 -6.01 11.48
CA TRP A 45 -3.94 -6.08 10.48
C TRP A 45 -3.44 -5.83 9.05
N LEU A 46 -2.20 -5.38 8.89
CA LEU A 46 -1.60 -5.20 7.57
C LEU A 46 -1.06 -6.55 7.10
N LYS A 47 -1.31 -6.88 5.83
CA LYS A 47 -0.61 -7.97 5.15
C LYS A 47 0.85 -7.55 4.87
N ALA A 48 1.67 -8.51 4.43
CA ALA A 48 3.08 -8.31 4.14
C ALA A 48 3.39 -8.45 2.63
N PRO A 49 3.22 -7.37 1.84
CA PRO A 49 3.53 -7.40 0.42
C PRO A 49 5.04 -7.54 0.19
N ARG A 50 5.41 -8.32 -0.82
CA ARG A 50 6.78 -8.56 -1.27
C ARG A 50 6.82 -8.50 -2.79
N TYR A 51 7.91 -7.95 -3.32
CA TYR A 51 8.22 -7.98 -4.75
C TYR A 51 9.45 -8.86 -4.95
N GLU A 52 9.37 -9.87 -5.81
CA GLU A 52 10.44 -10.87 -5.99
C GLU A 52 10.89 -11.48 -4.65
N SER A 53 9.92 -11.77 -3.77
CA SER A 53 10.16 -12.28 -2.42
C SER A 53 11.07 -11.37 -1.56
N ARG A 54 11.09 -10.06 -1.78
CA ARG A 54 11.83 -9.10 -0.94
C ARG A 54 10.91 -7.96 -0.46
N PRO A 55 11.16 -7.41 0.74
CA PRO A 55 10.50 -6.18 1.17
C PRO A 55 11.06 -5.00 0.39
N TYR A 56 10.19 -4.05 0.03
CA TYR A 56 10.59 -2.82 -0.65
C TYR A 56 9.96 -1.61 0.03
N GLU A 57 10.77 -0.57 0.26
CA GLU A 57 10.28 0.75 0.63
C GLU A 57 9.64 1.42 -0.60
N VAL A 58 8.52 2.09 -0.38
CA VAL A 58 7.82 2.92 -1.37
C VAL A 58 7.65 4.34 -0.85
N GLY A 59 7.41 5.30 -1.75
CA GLY A 59 7.19 6.70 -1.40
C GLY A 59 8.12 7.66 -2.11
N PRO A 60 8.17 8.94 -1.68
CA PRO A 60 8.93 9.98 -2.37
C PRO A 60 10.41 9.62 -2.53
N LEU A 61 11.04 9.05 -1.49
CA LEU A 61 12.45 8.63 -1.57
C LEU A 61 12.66 7.54 -2.63
N ALA A 62 11.82 6.50 -2.64
CA ALA A 62 11.91 5.42 -3.62
C ALA A 62 11.72 5.92 -5.05
N ARG A 63 10.70 6.76 -5.30
CA ARG A 63 10.46 7.35 -6.63
C ARG A 63 11.62 8.22 -7.10
N MET A 64 12.12 9.10 -6.22
CA MET A 64 13.25 9.97 -6.53
C MET A 64 14.56 9.20 -6.73
N TRP A 65 14.72 8.06 -6.06
CA TRP A 65 15.86 7.17 -6.27
C TRP A 65 15.81 6.49 -7.63
N ILE A 66 14.64 5.92 -7.96
CA ILE A 66 14.39 5.19 -9.22
C ILE A 66 14.50 6.12 -10.42
N ASN A 67 13.91 7.32 -10.35
CA ASN A 67 13.93 8.28 -11.46
C ASN A 67 15.27 9.03 -11.59
N GLY A 68 16.11 9.02 -10.55
CA GLY A 68 17.44 9.64 -10.55
C GLY A 68 17.52 11.07 -9.98
N ASP A 69 16.41 11.65 -9.53
CA ASP A 69 16.34 13.03 -9.01
C ASP A 69 16.92 13.17 -7.58
N TYR A 70 17.07 12.06 -6.85
CA TYR A 70 17.68 12.04 -5.51
C TYR A 70 18.45 10.74 -5.23
N ARG A 71 19.76 10.84 -4.97
CA ARG A 71 20.62 9.70 -4.58
C ARG A 71 21.62 10.02 -3.48
N ASN A 72 21.32 11.01 -2.63
CA ASN A 72 22.25 11.47 -1.60
C ASN A 72 22.28 10.58 -0.34
N GLY A 73 21.29 9.71 -0.16
CA GLY A 73 21.18 8.85 1.00
C GLY A 73 19.78 8.22 1.13
N ILE A 74 19.61 7.40 2.17
CA ILE A 74 18.37 6.68 2.49
C ILE A 74 17.93 6.85 3.95
N SER A 75 18.38 7.94 4.59
CA SER A 75 18.08 8.24 6.00
C SER A 75 16.69 8.85 6.20
N VAL A 76 16.33 9.03 7.47
CA VAL A 76 15.16 9.82 7.92
C VAL A 76 15.11 11.18 7.23
N MET A 77 16.23 11.90 7.17
CA MET A 77 16.29 13.23 6.56
C MET A 77 16.17 13.17 5.04
N ASP A 78 16.72 12.14 4.41
CA ASP A 78 16.60 11.93 2.96
C ASP A 78 15.14 11.73 2.54
N ARG A 79 14.33 11.02 3.34
CA ARG A 79 12.88 10.90 3.08
C ARG A 79 12.16 12.24 3.12
N HIS A 80 12.52 13.11 4.06
CA HIS A 80 11.95 14.47 4.13
C HIS A 80 12.38 15.33 2.95
N LEU A 81 13.67 15.30 2.58
CA LEU A 81 14.20 16.04 1.44
C LEU A 81 13.58 15.56 0.11
N ALA A 82 13.47 14.25 -0.08
CA ALA A 82 12.83 13.67 -1.26
C ALA A 82 11.35 14.12 -1.37
N ARG A 83 10.61 14.10 -0.25
CA ARG A 83 9.21 14.59 -0.21
C ARG A 83 9.10 16.07 -0.58
N ALA A 84 9.99 16.92 -0.07
CA ALA A 84 9.98 18.34 -0.39
C ALA A 84 10.31 18.60 -1.87
N ARG A 85 11.32 17.91 -2.41
CA ARG A 85 11.67 17.99 -3.84
C ARG A 85 10.55 17.48 -4.74
N GLU A 86 9.88 16.41 -4.34
CA GLU A 86 8.74 15.88 -5.08
C GLU A 86 7.57 16.83 -5.11
N ALA A 87 7.25 17.47 -3.97
CA ALA A 87 6.22 18.48 -3.93
C ALA A 87 6.51 19.63 -4.91
N MET A 88 7.77 20.09 -4.99
CA MET A 88 8.18 21.08 -5.99
C MET A 88 8.01 20.57 -7.42
N LYS A 89 8.43 19.33 -7.70
CA LYS A 89 8.30 18.71 -9.03
C LYS A 89 6.83 18.62 -9.47
N ILE A 90 5.94 18.18 -8.57
CA ILE A 90 4.51 18.10 -8.83
C ILE A 90 3.92 19.51 -9.04
N ALA A 91 4.33 20.50 -8.25
CA ALA A 91 3.85 21.87 -8.41
C ALA A 91 4.26 22.47 -9.78
N LEU A 92 5.45 22.12 -10.29
CA LEU A 92 5.89 22.52 -11.63
C LEU A 92 5.11 21.78 -12.72
N ALA A 93 4.97 20.45 -12.61
CA ALA A 93 4.18 19.66 -13.55
C ALA A 93 2.72 20.09 -13.61
N ALA A 94 2.13 20.48 -12.47
CA ALA A 94 0.76 20.99 -12.42
C ALA A 94 0.56 22.26 -13.27
N ARG A 95 1.60 23.09 -13.43
CA ARG A 95 1.52 24.25 -14.33
C ARG A 95 1.49 23.82 -15.79
N GLU A 96 2.32 22.85 -16.16
CA GLU A 96 2.33 22.28 -17.52
C GLU A 96 0.97 21.62 -17.83
N TRP A 97 0.41 20.85 -16.90
CA TRP A 97 -0.92 20.25 -17.06
C TRP A 97 -2.05 21.26 -17.16
N LEU A 98 -1.93 22.43 -16.53
CA LEU A 98 -2.88 23.51 -16.70
C LEU A 98 -2.83 24.10 -18.11
N ASP A 99 -1.63 24.21 -18.69
CA ASP A 99 -1.45 24.69 -20.07
C ASP A 99 -1.94 23.66 -21.11
N GLU A 100 -1.90 22.36 -20.78
CA GLU A 100 -2.42 21.25 -21.60
C GLU A 100 -3.94 21.07 -21.50
N LEU A 101 -4.58 21.65 -20.47
CA LEU A 101 -6.00 21.45 -20.23
C LEU A 101 -6.85 22.07 -21.34
N ILE A 102 -7.76 21.28 -21.91
CA ILE A 102 -8.80 21.74 -22.85
C ILE A 102 -10.11 21.86 -22.07
N PRO A 103 -10.55 23.07 -21.65
CA PRO A 103 -11.66 23.23 -20.71
C PRO A 103 -13.00 22.63 -21.20
N GLU A 104 -13.27 22.73 -22.50
CA GLU A 104 -14.52 22.26 -23.12
C GLU A 104 -14.39 20.87 -23.77
N GLY A 105 -13.27 20.17 -23.52
CA GLY A 105 -13.05 18.83 -24.04
C GLY A 105 -13.90 17.77 -23.32
N PRO A 106 -14.18 16.61 -23.94
CA PRO A 106 -14.84 15.51 -23.26
C PRO A 106 -13.94 14.94 -22.15
N VAL A 107 -14.45 14.88 -20.91
CA VAL A 107 -13.72 14.35 -19.73
C VAL A 107 -14.18 12.95 -19.29
N TYR A 108 -15.23 12.43 -19.91
CA TYR A 108 -15.84 11.15 -19.55
C TYR A 108 -16.41 10.46 -20.77
N GLN A 109 -16.07 9.18 -20.92
CA GLN A 109 -16.69 8.28 -21.88
C GLN A 109 -17.46 7.22 -21.10
N PRO A 110 -18.80 7.13 -21.22
CA PRO A 110 -19.58 6.10 -20.56
C PRO A 110 -19.06 4.70 -20.93
N PRO A 111 -18.59 3.89 -19.96
CA PRO A 111 -18.11 2.55 -20.26
C PRO A 111 -19.28 1.57 -20.33
N ALA A 112 -19.13 0.52 -21.15
CA ALA A 112 -19.95 -0.68 -21.03
C ALA A 112 -19.34 -1.58 -19.95
N VAL A 113 -20.15 -2.07 -19.01
CA VAL A 113 -19.68 -3.02 -18.01
C VAL A 113 -19.59 -4.41 -18.67
N PRO A 114 -18.41 -5.03 -18.73
CA PRO A 114 -18.27 -6.36 -19.32
C PRO A 114 -18.91 -7.43 -18.42
N ASP A 115 -19.42 -8.51 -19.02
CA ASP A 115 -19.92 -9.65 -18.26
C ASP A 115 -18.81 -10.33 -17.46
N SER A 116 -17.59 -10.40 -18.01
CA SER A 116 -16.41 -10.87 -17.29
C SER A 116 -15.15 -10.11 -17.71
N ALA A 117 -14.32 -9.75 -16.73
CA ALA A 117 -13.03 -9.08 -16.95
C ALA A 117 -12.11 -9.26 -15.74
N ALA A 118 -10.80 -9.13 -15.98
CA ALA A 118 -9.80 -8.95 -14.94
C ALA A 118 -8.98 -7.70 -15.29
N SER A 119 -8.65 -6.90 -14.27
CA SER A 119 -7.95 -5.63 -14.47
C SER A 119 -7.04 -5.29 -13.29
N MET A 120 -6.06 -4.47 -13.58
CA MET A 120 -5.12 -3.93 -12.61
C MET A 120 -4.92 -2.44 -12.90
N GLY A 121 -5.14 -1.59 -11.90
CA GLY A 121 -4.84 -0.17 -11.94
C GLY A 121 -3.74 0.13 -10.94
N MET A 122 -2.64 0.73 -11.40
CA MET A 122 -1.51 1.10 -10.56
C MET A 122 -1.22 2.59 -10.70
N THR A 123 -0.86 3.22 -9.59
CA THR A 123 -0.43 4.62 -9.56
C THR A 123 0.52 4.85 -8.39
N GLU A 124 1.09 6.05 -8.33
CA GLU A 124 1.89 6.51 -7.21
C GLU A 124 1.07 7.49 -6.37
N ALA A 125 0.53 7.00 -5.26
CA ALA A 125 -0.03 7.88 -4.24
C ALA A 125 1.11 8.69 -3.56
N PRO A 126 0.80 9.78 -2.82
CA PRO A 126 1.84 10.58 -2.15
C PRO A 126 2.80 9.75 -1.30
N ARG A 127 2.31 8.67 -0.68
CA ARG A 127 3.08 7.76 0.20
C ARG A 127 3.78 6.60 -0.53
N GLY A 128 3.57 6.42 -1.83
CA GLY A 128 4.21 5.35 -2.62
C GLY A 128 3.28 4.62 -3.58
N ALA A 129 3.71 3.43 -4.00
CA ALA A 129 3.00 2.57 -4.94
C ALA A 129 1.64 2.13 -4.38
N LEU A 130 0.59 2.34 -5.18
CA LEU A 130 -0.78 1.91 -4.94
C LEU A 130 -1.23 1.04 -6.10
N GLY A 131 -1.75 -0.15 -5.79
CA GLY A 131 -2.32 -1.05 -6.78
C GLY A 131 -3.73 -1.49 -6.40
N HIS A 132 -4.62 -1.51 -7.39
CA HIS A 132 -5.98 -2.03 -7.30
C HIS A 132 -6.12 -3.16 -8.32
N TRP A 133 -6.57 -4.33 -7.89
CA TRP A 133 -6.86 -5.48 -8.73
C TRP A 133 -8.34 -5.80 -8.65
N LEU A 134 -9.00 -5.79 -9.80
CA LEU A 134 -10.45 -5.91 -9.92
C LEU A 134 -10.80 -7.07 -10.87
N GLY A 135 -11.70 -7.95 -10.42
CA GLY A 135 -12.37 -8.96 -11.24
C GLY A 135 -13.86 -8.65 -11.38
N ILE A 136 -14.40 -8.89 -12.56
CA ILE A 136 -15.82 -8.79 -12.89
C ILE A 136 -16.33 -10.15 -13.36
N PHE A 137 -17.52 -10.53 -12.88
CA PHE A 137 -18.27 -11.69 -13.35
C PHE A 137 -19.77 -11.40 -13.24
N ASP A 138 -20.54 -11.75 -14.27
CA ASP A 138 -21.97 -11.45 -14.40
C ASP A 138 -22.28 -9.95 -14.19
N GLY A 139 -21.45 -9.10 -14.80
CA GLY A 139 -21.57 -7.64 -14.72
C GLY A 139 -21.35 -7.04 -13.32
N ARG A 140 -20.84 -7.83 -12.35
CA ARG A 140 -20.62 -7.41 -10.96
C ARG A 140 -19.18 -7.62 -10.55
N ILE A 141 -18.73 -6.86 -9.55
CA ILE A 141 -17.42 -7.06 -8.92
C ILE A 141 -17.41 -8.44 -8.25
N SER A 142 -16.60 -9.35 -8.77
CA SER A 142 -16.39 -10.69 -8.20
C SER A 142 -15.17 -10.73 -7.28
N HIS A 143 -14.22 -9.81 -7.49
CA HIS A 143 -12.98 -9.74 -6.73
C HIS A 143 -12.46 -8.30 -6.68
N TYR A 144 -11.97 -7.86 -5.53
CA TYR A 144 -11.29 -6.58 -5.38
C TYR A 144 -10.20 -6.71 -4.32
N GLN A 145 -8.95 -6.42 -4.69
CA GLN A 145 -7.83 -6.33 -3.76
C GLN A 145 -7.08 -5.02 -3.96
N VAL A 146 -6.58 -4.48 -2.87
CA VAL A 146 -5.81 -3.24 -2.85
C VAL A 146 -4.52 -3.52 -2.09
N ILE A 147 -3.40 -3.07 -2.63
CA ILE A 147 -2.18 -2.89 -1.86
C ILE A 147 -1.91 -1.40 -1.79
N SER A 148 -2.05 -0.83 -0.59
CA SER A 148 -1.75 0.58 -0.35
C SER A 148 -0.24 0.80 -0.12
N PRO A 149 0.25 2.05 -0.24
CA PRO A 149 1.66 2.34 0.01
C PRO A 149 2.09 2.04 1.45
N THR A 150 1.24 2.35 2.43
CA THR A 150 1.58 2.08 3.84
C THR A 150 1.54 0.57 4.14
N THR A 151 0.80 -0.23 3.37
CA THR A 151 0.86 -1.70 3.47
C THR A 151 2.25 -2.23 3.10
N TRP A 152 2.94 -1.61 2.13
CA TRP A 152 4.35 -1.90 1.84
C TRP A 152 5.27 -1.49 2.98
N ASN A 153 5.24 -0.21 3.36
CA ASN A 153 6.21 0.34 4.31
C ASN A 153 6.06 -0.22 5.72
N ALA A 154 4.82 -0.35 6.21
CA ALA A 154 4.51 -0.85 7.55
C ALA A 154 4.15 -2.36 7.54
N SER A 155 4.59 -3.09 6.52
CA SER A 155 4.36 -4.54 6.43
C SER A 155 4.94 -5.25 7.66
N PRO A 156 4.26 -6.23 8.27
CA PRO A 156 4.87 -7.10 9.26
C PRO A 156 5.86 -8.07 8.59
N ARG A 157 6.44 -8.95 9.39
CA ARG A 157 7.28 -10.05 8.92
C ARG A 157 6.55 -10.98 7.96
N ASP A 158 7.24 -11.40 6.91
CA ASP A 158 6.74 -12.45 6.01
C ASP A 158 6.84 -13.85 6.65
N ASN A 159 6.52 -14.89 5.88
CA ASN A 159 6.57 -16.29 6.31
C ASN A 159 8.00 -16.82 6.56
N ARG A 160 9.05 -16.10 6.13
CA ARG A 160 10.47 -16.40 6.42
C ARG A 160 11.01 -15.54 7.56
N GLY A 161 10.16 -14.73 8.20
CA GLY A 161 10.54 -13.84 9.28
C GLY A 161 11.24 -12.56 8.82
N ILE A 162 11.25 -12.26 7.52
CA ILE A 162 11.90 -11.06 6.98
C ILE A 162 11.07 -9.83 7.30
N LEU A 163 11.72 -8.85 7.95
CA LEU A 163 11.14 -7.59 8.40
C LEU A 163 10.58 -6.75 7.25
N GLY A 164 9.60 -5.91 7.57
CA GLY A 164 9.15 -4.85 6.68
C GLY A 164 10.10 -3.63 6.65
N PRO A 165 9.95 -2.72 5.68
CA PRO A 165 10.81 -1.54 5.55
C PRO A 165 10.86 -0.67 6.81
N LEU A 166 9.71 -0.41 7.45
CA LEU A 166 9.63 0.40 8.67
C LEU A 166 10.30 -0.30 9.86
N GLU A 167 10.08 -1.61 10.02
CA GLU A 167 10.70 -2.39 11.09
C GLU A 167 12.23 -2.43 10.92
N GLU A 168 12.71 -2.64 9.68
CA GLU A 168 14.13 -2.63 9.34
C GLU A 168 14.75 -1.25 9.61
N ALA A 169 14.08 -0.16 9.21
CA ALA A 169 14.57 1.20 9.40
C ALA A 169 14.67 1.62 10.87
N LEU A 170 13.95 0.95 11.77
CA LEU A 170 14.02 1.20 13.21
C LEU A 170 15.24 0.51 13.85
N LEU A 171 15.79 -0.54 13.24
CA LEU A 171 16.94 -1.24 13.79
C LEU A 171 18.14 -0.32 13.92
N GLY A 172 18.77 -0.35 15.10
CA GLY A 172 19.95 0.48 15.40
C GLY A 172 19.63 1.96 15.66
N THR A 173 18.36 2.37 15.68
CA THR A 173 17.99 3.75 16.05
C THR A 173 18.35 4.00 17.52
N PRO A 174 19.23 4.98 17.83
CA PRO A 174 19.55 5.29 19.21
C PRO A 174 18.32 5.91 19.90
N VAL A 175 18.04 5.47 21.12
CA VAL A 175 16.98 6.04 21.97
C VAL A 175 17.64 6.61 23.20
N GLN A 176 17.71 7.94 23.28
CA GLN A 176 18.36 8.60 24.43
C GLN A 176 17.51 8.51 25.70
N ASN A 177 16.19 8.62 25.56
CA ASN A 177 15.24 8.54 26.66
C ASN A 177 14.08 7.61 26.30
N VAL A 178 13.95 6.49 27.02
CA VAL A 178 12.89 5.50 26.78
C VAL A 178 11.49 6.01 27.12
N ASP A 179 11.38 6.97 28.04
CA ASP A 179 10.10 7.60 28.40
C ASP A 179 9.67 8.64 27.34
N GLN A 180 10.60 9.04 26.46
CA GLN A 180 10.39 10.00 25.38
C GLN A 180 11.13 9.56 24.10
N PRO A 181 10.69 8.47 23.43
CA PRO A 181 11.43 7.86 22.32
C PRO A 181 11.24 8.66 21.01
N ILE A 182 11.70 9.90 21.00
CA ILE A 182 11.50 10.84 19.89
C ILE A 182 12.18 10.36 18.60
N GLU A 183 13.27 9.61 18.70
CA GLU A 183 14.03 9.09 17.57
C GLU A 183 13.24 8.01 16.82
N VAL A 184 12.54 7.13 17.56
CA VAL A 184 11.60 6.15 16.99
C VAL A 184 10.50 6.87 16.22
N MET A 185 9.92 7.92 16.82
CA MET A 185 8.86 8.70 16.17
C MET A 185 9.37 9.45 14.94
N ARG A 186 10.61 9.95 14.94
CA ARG A 186 11.24 10.56 13.76
C ARG A 186 11.38 9.57 12.61
N VAL A 187 11.84 8.36 12.88
CA VAL A 187 11.90 7.29 11.86
C VAL A 187 10.51 7.03 11.31
N ILE A 188 9.52 6.77 12.19
CA ILE A 188 8.16 6.43 11.77
C ILE A 188 7.54 7.56 10.93
N HIS A 189 7.57 8.79 11.41
CA HIS A 189 7.00 9.93 10.70
C HIS A 189 7.72 10.25 9.39
N SER A 190 8.99 9.85 9.22
CA SER A 190 9.70 10.05 7.95
C SER A 190 9.08 9.24 6.79
N PHE A 191 8.36 8.15 7.07
CA PHE A 191 7.58 7.39 6.09
C PHE A 191 6.19 7.97 5.80
N ASP A 192 5.72 8.93 6.61
CA ASP A 192 4.35 9.48 6.54
C ASP A 192 3.27 8.37 6.51
N PRO A 193 3.15 7.53 7.56
CA PRO A 193 2.24 6.38 7.54
C PRO A 193 0.76 6.81 7.56
N CYS A 194 -0.07 6.19 6.71
CA CYS A 194 -1.52 6.26 6.78
C CYS A 194 -2.09 4.88 7.13
N LEU A 195 -2.35 4.61 8.41
CA LEU A 195 -2.81 3.30 8.86
C LEU A 195 -4.23 2.96 8.41
N ASP A 196 -5.11 3.95 8.30
CA ASP A 196 -6.46 3.75 7.74
C ASP A 196 -6.39 3.30 6.28
N CYS A 197 -5.48 3.88 5.50
CA CYS A 197 -5.19 3.46 4.13
C CYS A 197 -4.61 2.04 4.10
N ALA A 198 -3.79 1.67 5.08
CA ALA A 198 -3.07 0.39 5.13
C ALA A 198 -3.94 -0.81 5.48
N ALA A 199 -4.89 -0.61 6.40
CA ALA A 199 -5.84 -1.63 6.82
C ALA A 199 -7.20 -1.53 6.09
N HIS A 200 -7.38 -0.50 5.25
CA HIS A 200 -8.61 -0.22 4.50
C HIS A 200 -9.86 -0.15 5.40
N VAL A 201 -9.71 0.50 6.56
CA VAL A 201 -10.78 0.56 7.56
C VAL A 201 -11.83 1.58 7.16
N VAL A 202 -13.09 1.17 7.22
CA VAL A 202 -14.25 2.06 7.08
C VAL A 202 -15.02 2.05 8.39
N LYS A 203 -15.27 3.23 8.96
CA LYS A 203 -16.24 3.40 10.05
C LYS A 203 -17.58 3.82 9.44
N PRO A 204 -18.56 2.91 9.27
CA PRO A 204 -19.86 3.31 8.76
C PRO A 204 -20.59 4.19 9.80
N LYS A 205 -21.23 5.26 9.34
CA LYS A 205 -22.05 6.16 10.20
C LYS A 205 -23.30 5.47 10.76
N HIS A 206 -23.75 4.38 10.13
CA HIS A 206 -24.92 3.60 10.52
C HIS A 206 -24.53 2.12 10.68
N LYS A 207 -25.33 1.36 11.44
CA LYS A 207 -25.15 -0.10 11.52
C LYS A 207 -25.18 -0.70 10.12
N SER A 208 -24.18 -1.51 9.79
CA SER A 208 -24.12 -2.25 8.52
C SER A 208 -25.32 -3.19 8.41
N ASN A 209 -26.21 -2.94 7.47
CA ASN A 209 -27.29 -3.86 7.16
C ASN A 209 -26.74 -4.95 6.24
N VAL A 210 -26.58 -6.17 6.76
CA VAL A 210 -26.21 -7.34 5.96
C VAL A 210 -27.48 -7.86 5.28
N LEU A 211 -27.68 -7.51 4.02
CA LEU A 211 -28.76 -8.05 3.20
C LEU A 211 -28.30 -9.37 2.59
N ARG A 212 -28.87 -10.49 3.05
CA ARG A 212 -28.74 -11.79 2.37
C ARG A 212 -29.83 -11.89 1.32
N LEU A 213 -29.44 -11.86 0.05
CA LEU A 213 -30.35 -12.17 -1.06
C LEU A 213 -30.14 -13.65 -1.41
N GLY A 214 -31.17 -14.46 -1.19
CA GLY A 214 -31.20 -15.88 -1.57
C GLY A 214 -30.81 -16.84 -0.44
N GLY A 215 -31.82 -17.48 0.14
CA GLY A 215 -31.71 -18.73 0.87
C GLY A 215 -32.93 -19.57 0.52
N LEU A 216 -32.71 -20.78 0.01
CA LEU A 216 -33.61 -21.91 0.26
C LEU A 216 -33.10 -22.59 1.54
#